data_AF-A0A5S3ULC0-F1
#
_entry.id   AF-A0A5S3ULC0-F1
#
_cell.length_a   1.000
_cell.length_b   1.000
_cell.length_c   1.000
_cell.angle_alpha   90.00
_cell.angle_beta   90.00
_cell.angle_gamma   90.00
#
_symmetry.space_group_name_H-M   'P 1'
#
loop_
_entity.id
_entity.type
_entity.pdbx_description
1 polymer ?
#
loop_
_entity_poly.entity_id
_entity_poly.type
_entity_poly.pdbx_seq_one_letter_code
_entity_poly.pdbx_strand_id
1 'polypeptide(L)'
;MKHLLITMICLILTACGGGGEGDAVNENSNTLATSATTATTENETATETTVQTDTMTDLTISPTFDLSSKVLLYVDVDINMGNPRAYINICLKGEDNKADYSECLLRSSLVESKLNSDIMLANSAVELVADIWFYDGQHEPMRYFWHFDASQESQRFAIR
;
A
#
# COMPACT_ATOMS: atom_id res chain seq x y z
N MET A 1 -8.27 48.11 -28.80
CA MET A 1 -9.29 47.03 -28.91
C MET A 1 -8.59 45.68 -29.02
N LYS A 2 -8.19 45.08 -27.90
CA LYS A 2 -7.61 43.72 -27.85
C LYS A 2 -7.71 43.05 -26.47
N HIS A 3 -8.61 43.55 -25.63
CA HIS A 3 -8.89 43.01 -24.29
C HIS A 3 -10.35 42.53 -24.15
N LEU A 4 -11.06 42.38 -25.27
CA LEU A 4 -12.47 42.01 -25.32
C LEU A 4 -12.69 40.54 -25.71
N LEU A 5 -11.71 39.68 -25.43
CA LEU A 5 -11.76 38.23 -25.72
C LEU A 5 -11.62 37.35 -24.46
N ILE A 6 -11.57 37.94 -23.25
CA ILE A 6 -11.28 37.22 -22.00
C ILE A 6 -12.52 37.04 -21.11
N THR A 7 -13.69 37.56 -21.50
CA THR A 7 -14.88 37.62 -20.63
C THR A 7 -16.04 36.68 -21.01
N MET A 8 -15.82 35.65 -21.85
CA MET A 8 -16.92 34.83 -22.42
C MET A 8 -16.91 33.33 -22.07
N ILE A 9 -15.98 32.84 -21.24
CA ILE A 9 -15.86 31.39 -20.95
C ILE A 9 -16.45 30.97 -19.57
N CYS A 10 -16.96 31.89 -18.75
CA CYS A 10 -17.37 31.60 -17.35
C CYS A 10 -18.83 31.13 -17.11
N LEU A 11 -19.54 30.52 -18.08
CA LEU A 11 -21.00 30.37 -17.94
C LEU A 11 -21.62 28.97 -18.06
N ILE A 12 -20.89 27.87 -17.82
CA ILE A 12 -21.45 26.51 -17.97
C ILE A 12 -21.04 25.49 -16.90
N LEU A 13 -21.04 25.84 -15.61
CA LEU A 13 -20.84 24.85 -14.53
C LEU A 13 -21.82 24.95 -13.35
N THR A 14 -23.13 25.13 -13.61
CA THR A 14 -24.16 24.91 -12.57
C THR A 14 -25.33 24.08 -13.11
N ALA A 15 -25.10 22.79 -13.21
CA ALA A 15 -26.10 21.72 -13.27
C ALA A 15 -25.34 20.44 -12.86
N CYS A 16 -25.82 19.49 -12.07
CA CYS A 16 -27.05 19.24 -11.37
C CYS A 16 -26.80 17.92 -10.62
N GLY A 17 -27.36 17.74 -9.42
CA GLY A 17 -27.49 16.44 -8.75
C GLY A 17 -26.91 16.45 -7.35
N GLY A 18 -27.66 16.32 -6.26
CA GLY A 18 -29.01 15.77 -6.10
C GLY A 18 -28.95 14.79 -4.93
N GLY A 19 -29.48 15.20 -3.77
CA GLY A 19 -29.36 14.48 -2.51
C GLY A 19 -30.26 13.24 -2.41
N GLY A 20 -29.87 12.34 -1.50
CA GLY A 20 -30.68 11.22 -1.04
C GLY A 20 -30.34 10.90 0.42
N GLU A 21 -31.22 11.32 1.32
CA GLU A 21 -31.27 10.93 2.74
C GLU A 21 -32.11 9.64 2.84
N GLY A 22 -31.63 8.66 3.59
CA GLY A 22 -32.30 7.36 3.75
C GLY A 22 -31.84 6.66 5.03
N ASP A 23 -32.45 7.06 6.14
CA ASP A 23 -32.44 6.38 7.43
C ASP A 23 -33.21 5.04 7.35
N ALA A 24 -32.69 4.00 8.02
CA ALA A 24 -33.44 3.14 8.95
C ALA A 24 -32.74 1.78 9.16
N VAL A 25 -32.42 1.57 10.43
CA VAL A 25 -32.16 0.30 11.12
C VAL A 25 -33.23 -0.75 10.77
N ASN A 26 -32.82 -2.00 10.55
CA ASN A 26 -33.62 -3.13 11.01
C ASN A 26 -32.76 -4.34 11.35
N GLU A 27 -32.70 -4.65 12.65
CA GLU A 27 -32.32 -5.96 13.15
C GLU A 27 -33.31 -7.02 12.65
N ASN A 28 -32.81 -8.19 12.29
CA ASN A 28 -33.67 -9.37 12.22
C ASN A 28 -32.94 -10.58 12.80
N SER A 29 -33.11 -10.72 14.11
CA SER A 29 -32.90 -11.96 14.87
C SER A 29 -33.77 -13.06 14.26
N ASN A 30 -33.14 -14.06 13.66
CA ASN A 30 -33.85 -15.24 13.18
C ASN A 30 -33.80 -16.33 14.26
N THR A 31 -34.84 -16.35 15.08
CA THR A 31 -35.13 -17.44 16.03
C THR A 31 -35.84 -18.55 15.26
N LEU A 32 -35.29 -19.77 15.26
CA LEU A 32 -35.96 -20.95 14.70
C LEU A 32 -35.94 -22.11 15.70
N ALA A 33 -37.12 -22.29 16.30
CA ALA A 33 -37.80 -23.48 16.75
C ALA A 33 -37.02 -24.77 17.11
N THR A 34 -37.21 -25.14 18.38
CA THR A 34 -37.29 -26.49 18.95
C THR A 34 -37.78 -27.58 17.99
N SER A 35 -37.07 -28.70 17.98
CA SER A 35 -37.66 -30.03 17.78
C SER A 35 -37.03 -31.00 18.77
N ALA A 36 -37.84 -31.46 19.73
CA ALA A 36 -37.49 -32.55 20.61
C ALA A 36 -37.61 -33.86 19.83
N THR A 37 -36.61 -34.73 19.93
CA THR A 37 -36.73 -36.15 19.57
C THR A 37 -36.00 -36.96 20.63
N THR A 38 -36.78 -37.68 21.41
CA THR A 38 -36.32 -38.73 22.34
C THR A 38 -36.11 -40.01 21.56
N ALA A 39 -34.91 -40.59 21.63
CA ALA A 39 -34.62 -42.00 21.39
C ALA A 39 -33.35 -42.33 22.18
N THR A 40 -33.50 -42.99 23.34
CA THR A 40 -33.24 -44.42 23.56
C THR A 40 -31.73 -44.73 23.63
N THR A 41 -31.31 -45.02 24.85
CA THR A 41 -30.00 -45.54 25.24
C THR A 41 -29.66 -46.83 24.49
N GLU A 42 -28.57 -46.81 23.73
CA GLU A 42 -27.83 -48.03 23.38
C GLU A 42 -26.34 -47.78 23.55
N ASN A 43 -25.72 -48.70 24.28
CA ASN A 43 -24.41 -48.60 24.90
C ASN A 43 -23.38 -49.22 23.96
N GLU A 44 -22.73 -48.40 23.12
CA GLU A 44 -21.53 -48.78 22.38
C GLU A 44 -20.32 -47.97 22.85
N THR A 45 -19.34 -48.68 23.38
CA THR A 45 -18.01 -48.17 23.70
C THR A 45 -17.33 -47.71 22.40
N ALA A 46 -17.48 -46.43 22.08
CA ALA A 46 -16.68 -45.75 21.08
C ALA A 46 -15.43 -45.21 21.78
N THR A 47 -14.26 -45.69 21.38
CA THR A 47 -12.98 -45.03 21.69
C THR A 47 -13.06 -43.60 21.15
N GLU A 48 -13.25 -42.63 22.04
CA GLU A 48 -13.17 -41.21 21.73
C GLU A 48 -11.75 -40.90 21.26
N THR A 49 -11.54 -40.92 19.95
CA THR A 49 -10.47 -40.11 19.37
C THR A 49 -10.96 -38.68 19.49
N THR A 50 -10.53 -38.00 20.56
CA THR A 50 -10.73 -36.57 20.72
C THR A 50 -10.04 -35.87 19.56
N VAL A 51 -10.80 -35.56 18.52
CA VAL A 51 -10.37 -34.63 17.48
C VAL A 51 -10.31 -33.28 18.16
N GLN A 52 -9.11 -32.90 18.61
CA GLN A 52 -8.86 -31.59 19.19
C GLN A 52 -9.23 -30.57 18.11
N THR A 53 -10.35 -29.90 18.34
CA THR A 53 -10.81 -28.81 17.48
C THR A 53 -10.01 -27.60 17.93
N ASP A 54 -8.89 -27.33 17.25
CA ASP A 54 -8.11 -26.12 17.49
C ASP A 54 -9.01 -24.93 17.15
N THR A 55 -9.49 -24.25 18.19
CA THR A 55 -10.27 -23.02 18.07
C THR A 55 -9.33 -21.82 18.03
N MET A 56 -9.75 -20.70 17.46
CA MET A 56 -8.98 -19.44 17.47
C MET A 56 -8.56 -18.98 18.89
N THR A 57 -9.16 -19.55 19.93
CA THR A 57 -8.84 -19.30 21.35
C THR A 57 -7.56 -19.99 21.82
N ASP A 58 -7.03 -20.97 21.06
CA ASP A 58 -5.81 -21.72 21.39
C ASP A 58 -4.54 -21.15 20.72
N LEU A 59 -4.67 -20.07 19.93
CA LEU A 59 -3.53 -19.42 19.28
C LEU A 59 -2.71 -18.63 20.29
N THR A 60 -1.58 -19.19 20.72
CA THR A 60 -0.61 -18.47 21.55
C THR A 60 0.48 -17.85 20.68
N ILE A 61 0.65 -16.53 20.78
CA ILE A 61 1.71 -15.80 20.09
C ILE A 61 2.84 -15.58 21.09
N SER A 62 4.09 -15.82 20.68
CA SER A 62 5.25 -15.55 21.52
C SER A 62 5.24 -14.07 21.95
N PRO A 63 5.56 -13.74 23.22
CA PRO A 63 5.72 -12.34 23.64
C PRO A 63 6.83 -11.60 22.89
N THR A 64 7.68 -12.31 22.15
CA THR A 64 8.73 -11.74 21.28
C THR A 64 8.35 -11.65 19.80
N PHE A 65 7.15 -12.09 19.41
CA PHE A 65 6.72 -12.02 18.01
C PHE A 65 6.25 -10.60 17.68
N ASP A 66 6.98 -9.93 16.79
CA ASP A 66 6.58 -8.62 16.28
C ASP A 66 5.55 -8.79 15.16
N LEU A 67 4.32 -8.33 15.40
CA LEU A 67 3.22 -8.31 14.43
C LEU A 67 3.36 -7.13 13.43
N SER A 68 4.43 -6.32 13.54
CA SER A 68 4.71 -5.22 12.64
C SER A 68 5.09 -5.73 11.25
N SER A 69 4.27 -5.40 10.25
CA SER A 69 4.60 -5.61 8.83
C SER A 69 5.47 -4.49 8.24
N LYS A 70 6.04 -3.64 9.09
CA LYS A 70 6.81 -2.47 8.66
C LYS A 70 8.22 -2.87 8.27
N VAL A 71 8.64 -2.42 7.10
CA VAL A 71 9.99 -2.63 6.59
C VAL A 71 10.67 -1.27 6.43
N LEU A 72 11.81 -1.08 7.10
CA LEU A 72 12.62 0.12 6.91
C LEU A 72 13.56 -0.08 5.71
N LEU A 73 13.45 0.81 4.73
CA LEU A 73 14.27 0.83 3.52
C LEU A 73 15.25 2.00 3.58
N TYR A 74 16.55 1.71 3.53
CA TYR A 74 17.61 2.70 3.41
C TYR A 74 17.84 3.07 1.95
N VAL A 75 17.58 4.33 1.60
CA VAL A 75 17.81 4.87 0.25
C VAL A 75 19.16 5.56 0.24
N ASP A 76 20.03 5.13 -0.68
CA ASP A 76 21.36 5.70 -0.88
C ASP A 76 21.61 5.93 -2.37
N VAL A 77 21.66 7.20 -2.76
CA VAL A 77 21.83 7.65 -4.13
C VAL A 77 23.15 8.42 -4.23
N ASP A 78 23.95 8.04 -5.22
CA ASP A 78 25.15 8.77 -5.63
C ASP A 78 25.37 8.53 -7.13
N ILE A 79 24.82 9.41 -7.97
CA ILE A 79 24.88 9.26 -9.44
C ILE A 79 26.18 9.81 -10.05
N ASN A 80 27.12 10.30 -9.23
CA ASN A 80 28.45 10.77 -9.66
C ASN A 80 28.45 11.72 -10.88
N MET A 81 27.48 12.64 -10.95
CA MET A 81 27.36 13.58 -12.07
C MET A 81 27.84 15.00 -11.72
N GLY A 82 28.49 15.18 -10.57
CA GLY A 82 28.90 16.49 -10.07
C GLY A 82 27.72 17.22 -9.41
N ASN A 83 27.34 18.39 -9.93
CA ASN A 83 26.25 19.20 -9.37
C ASN A 83 25.17 19.61 -10.40
N PRO A 84 24.62 18.68 -11.21
CA PRO A 84 23.44 18.97 -11.98
C PRO A 84 22.26 19.12 -11.01
N ARG A 85 21.38 20.07 -11.30
CA ARG A 85 20.09 20.10 -10.61
C ARG A 85 19.34 18.85 -11.04
N ALA A 86 18.99 18.02 -10.07
CA ALA A 86 18.25 16.79 -10.27
C ALA A 86 17.27 16.58 -9.11
N TYR A 87 16.19 15.87 -9.38
CA TYR A 87 15.25 15.42 -8.37
C TYR A 87 14.89 13.96 -8.61
N ILE A 88 14.54 13.27 -7.54
CA ILE A 88 14.19 11.86 -7.54
C ILE A 88 12.77 11.70 -7.01
N ASN A 89 12.00 10.86 -7.69
CA ASN A 89 10.73 10.34 -7.20
C ASN A 89 10.87 8.83 -6.99
N ILE A 90 10.65 8.36 -5.77
CA ILE A 90 10.58 6.94 -5.45
C ILE A 90 9.11 6.61 -5.19
N CYS A 91 8.55 5.79 -6.06
CA CYS A 91 7.12 5.47 -6.06
C CYS A 91 6.90 3.97 -6.23
N LEU A 92 5.67 3.51 -6.01
CA LEU A 92 5.30 2.15 -6.37
C LEU A 92 5.49 1.93 -7.88
N LYS A 93 5.86 0.70 -8.24
CA LYS A 93 5.94 0.29 -9.64
C LYS A 93 4.53 0.14 -10.23
N GLY A 94 4.22 0.95 -11.24
CA GLY A 94 3.02 0.79 -12.05
C GLY A 94 3.10 -0.42 -12.99
N GLU A 95 1.96 -0.82 -13.55
CA GLU A 95 1.87 -1.98 -14.44
C GLU A 95 2.74 -1.84 -15.70
N ASP A 96 3.03 -0.61 -16.14
CA ASP A 96 3.87 -0.31 -17.29
C ASP A 96 5.38 -0.24 -16.96
N ASN A 97 5.78 -0.74 -15.77
CA ASN A 97 7.14 -0.67 -15.23
C ASN A 97 7.66 0.76 -15.09
N LYS A 98 6.77 1.72 -14.85
CA LYS A 98 7.13 3.11 -14.54
C LYS A 98 6.74 3.45 -13.11
N ALA A 99 7.21 4.59 -12.63
CA ALA A 99 6.76 5.12 -11.36
C ALA A 99 5.26 5.46 -11.46
N ASP A 100 4.46 4.92 -10.55
CA ASP A 100 3.12 5.45 -10.31
C ASP A 100 3.25 6.76 -9.53
N TYR A 101 3.15 7.88 -10.25
CA TYR A 101 3.31 9.21 -9.67
C TYR A 101 2.22 9.59 -8.66
N SER A 102 1.13 8.82 -8.56
CA SER A 102 0.12 9.02 -7.50
C SER A 102 0.55 8.37 -6.17
N GLU A 103 1.33 7.28 -6.24
CA GLU A 103 1.75 6.45 -5.11
C GLU A 103 3.26 6.61 -4.82
N CYS A 104 3.73 7.85 -4.65
CA CYS A 104 5.14 8.11 -4.31
C CYS A 104 5.37 8.18 -2.80
N LEU A 105 6.40 7.46 -2.36
CA LEU A 105 6.85 7.39 -0.98
C LEU A 105 7.88 8.46 -0.66
N LEU A 106 8.67 8.87 -1.66
CA LEU A 106 9.67 9.93 -1.52
C LEU A 106 9.73 10.80 -2.77
N ARG A 107 9.73 12.11 -2.57
CA ARG A 107 10.06 13.10 -3.61
C ARG A 107 11.08 14.07 -3.03
N SER A 108 12.26 14.16 -3.62
CA SER A 108 13.34 14.98 -3.08
C SER A 108 14.28 15.50 -4.18
N SER A 109 14.95 16.61 -3.92
CA SER A 109 16.07 17.06 -4.73
C SER A 109 17.33 16.29 -4.39
N LEU A 110 18.19 16.04 -5.37
CA LEU A 110 19.56 15.57 -5.12
C LEU A 110 20.45 16.77 -4.77
N VAL A 111 21.28 16.62 -3.74
CA VAL A 111 22.30 17.61 -3.37
C VAL A 111 23.64 17.04 -3.77
N GLU A 112 24.37 17.73 -4.65
CA GLU A 112 25.66 17.25 -5.18
C GLU A 112 25.56 15.83 -5.79
N SER A 113 24.49 15.56 -6.55
CA SER A 113 24.19 14.23 -7.12
C SER A 113 23.92 13.12 -6.10
N LYS A 114 23.63 13.48 -4.84
CA LYS A 114 23.47 12.52 -3.75
C LYS A 114 22.15 12.69 -3.00
N LEU A 115 21.70 11.59 -2.39
CA LEU A 115 20.60 11.56 -1.44
C LEU A 115 20.79 10.38 -0.48
N ASN A 116 20.65 10.62 0.81
CA ASN A 116 20.46 9.58 1.82
C ASN A 116 19.14 9.84 2.52
N SER A 117 18.28 8.82 2.60
CA SER A 117 16.95 8.93 3.21
C SER A 117 16.45 7.56 3.63
N ASP A 118 15.44 7.53 4.50
CA ASP A 118 14.82 6.30 4.97
C ASP A 118 13.34 6.31 4.61
N ILE A 119 12.84 5.20 4.09
CA ILE A 119 11.43 5.01 3.74
C ILE A 119 10.86 3.88 4.60
N MET A 120 9.74 4.12 5.26
CA MET A 120 9.00 3.08 5.97
C MET A 120 7.94 2.47 5.04
N LEU A 121 8.09 1.19 4.72
CA LEU A 121 7.16 0.43 3.89
C LEU A 121 6.16 -0.31 4.77
N ALA A 122 4.89 -0.37 4.35
CA ALA A 122 3.83 -1.03 5.10
C ALA A 122 3.82 -2.57 4.95
N ASN A 123 4.50 -3.09 3.92
CA ASN A 123 4.64 -4.52 3.67
C ASN A 123 5.94 -4.80 2.88
N SER A 124 6.27 -6.08 2.74
CA SER A 124 7.44 -6.57 1.98
C SER A 124 7.13 -6.98 0.53
N ALA A 125 5.88 -6.90 0.09
CA ALA A 125 5.47 -7.27 -1.27
C ALA A 125 5.55 -6.10 -2.28
N VAL A 126 5.99 -4.93 -1.85
CA VAL A 126 6.10 -3.73 -2.70
C VAL A 126 7.32 -3.79 -3.62
N GLU A 127 7.09 -3.42 -4.87
CA GLU A 127 8.13 -3.08 -5.83
C GLU A 127 8.15 -1.57 -6.03
N LEU A 128 9.35 -0.99 -6.04
CA LEU A 128 9.55 0.45 -6.16
C LEU A 128 10.27 0.80 -7.47
N VAL A 129 9.95 1.98 -7.97
CA VAL A 129 10.64 2.64 -9.08
C VAL A 129 11.17 3.97 -8.58
N ALA A 130 12.46 4.21 -8.84
CA ALA A 130 13.08 5.51 -8.67
C ALA A 130 13.31 6.16 -10.03
N ASP A 131 12.63 7.27 -10.30
CA ASP A 131 12.83 8.12 -11.47
C ASP A 131 13.63 9.36 -11.07
N ILE A 132 14.84 9.48 -11.61
CA ILE A 132 15.71 10.66 -11.46
C ILE A 132 15.57 11.54 -12.70
N TRP A 133 15.13 12.77 -12.48
CA TRP A 133 14.92 13.78 -13.50
C TRP A 133 15.95 14.89 -13.38
N PHE A 134 16.43 15.35 -14.53
CA PHE A 134 17.30 16.52 -14.64
C PHE A 134 16.52 17.74 -15.17
N TYR A 135 16.99 18.93 -14.84
CA TYR A 135 16.41 20.19 -15.33
C TYR A 135 16.95 20.61 -16.71
N ASP A 136 17.61 19.71 -17.42
CA ASP A 136 18.25 19.93 -18.71
C ASP A 136 17.29 19.73 -19.91
N GLY A 137 16.05 19.34 -19.65
CA GLY A 137 15.02 19.14 -20.67
C GLY A 137 15.02 17.76 -21.30
N GLN A 138 15.71 16.76 -20.72
CA GLN A 138 15.54 15.37 -21.12
C GLN A 138 14.09 14.91 -20.95
N HIS A 139 13.60 14.10 -21.91
CA HIS A 139 12.22 13.63 -21.94
C HIS A 139 12.01 12.33 -21.15
N GLU A 140 13.09 11.64 -20.77
CA GLU A 140 13.05 10.39 -20.01
C GLU A 140 13.93 10.48 -18.77
N PRO A 141 13.47 9.95 -17.61
CA PRO A 141 14.26 9.92 -16.39
C PRO A 141 15.26 8.77 -16.41
N MET A 142 16.30 8.87 -15.58
CA MET A 142 17.07 7.69 -15.21
C MET A 142 16.23 6.86 -14.24
N ARG A 143 15.87 5.65 -14.67
CA ARG A 143 14.98 4.77 -13.93
C ARG A 143 15.74 3.62 -13.26
N TYR A 144 15.45 3.40 -11.99
CA TYR A 144 15.96 2.28 -11.20
C TYR A 144 14.81 1.54 -10.54
N PHE A 145 15.01 0.26 -10.26
CA PHE A 145 14.00 -0.60 -9.64
C PHE A 145 14.55 -1.17 -8.33
N TRP A 146 13.64 -1.35 -7.38
CA TRP A 146 13.93 -2.04 -6.14
C TRP A 146 12.80 -2.99 -5.78
N HIS A 147 13.15 -4.13 -5.22
CA HIS A 147 12.23 -5.10 -4.66
C HIS A 147 12.79 -5.57 -3.33
N PHE A 148 11.88 -6.00 -2.46
CA PHE A 148 12.26 -6.58 -1.18
C PHE A 148 13.08 -7.86 -1.36
N ASP A 149 14.15 -8.00 -0.59
CA ASP A 149 14.99 -9.20 -0.55
C ASP A 149 14.98 -9.81 0.85
N ALA A 150 14.28 -10.93 1.00
CA ALA A 150 14.14 -11.63 2.29
C ALA A 150 15.47 -12.22 2.81
N SER A 151 16.51 -12.32 1.97
CA SER A 151 17.82 -12.81 2.39
C SER A 151 18.66 -11.75 3.10
N GLN A 152 18.27 -10.48 3.00
CA GLN A 152 19.01 -9.36 3.58
C GLN A 152 18.44 -8.98 4.95
N GLU A 153 19.32 -8.86 5.95
CA GLU A 153 18.96 -8.37 7.29
C GLU A 153 18.48 -6.91 7.26
N SER A 154 18.93 -6.13 6.27
CA SER A 154 18.53 -4.74 6.07
C SER A 154 18.21 -4.46 4.61
N GLN A 155 17.11 -3.74 4.38
CA GLN A 155 16.70 -3.39 3.03
C GLN A 155 17.38 -2.11 2.58
N ARG A 156 18.00 -2.12 1.40
CA ARG A 156 18.69 -0.97 0.83
C ARG A 156 18.35 -0.78 -0.64
N PHE A 157 18.03 0.45 -1.02
CA PHE A 157 17.94 0.87 -2.41
C PHE A 157 19.16 1.73 -2.75
N ALA A 158 20.20 1.08 -3.26
CA ALA A 158 21.43 1.74 -3.70
C ALA A 158 21.33 2.13 -5.19
N ILE A 159 21.51 3.41 -5.49
CA ILE A 159 21.54 3.96 -6.84
C ILE A 159 22.92 4.57 -7.08
N ARG A 160 23.55 4.16 -8.18
CA ARG A 160 24.91 4.51 -8.57
C ARG A 160 24.99 4.80 -10.07
#